data_AF-A0A6P8CPG5-F1
#
_entry.id   AF-A0A6P8CPG5-F1
#
_cell.length_a   1.000
_cell.length_b   1.000
_cell.length_c   1.000
_cell.angle_alpha   90.00
_cell.angle_beta   90.00
_cell.angle_gamma   90.00
#
_symmetry.space_group_name_H-M   'P 1'
#
loop_
_entity.id
_entity.type
_entity.pdbx_description
1 polymer ?
#
loop_
_entity_poly.entity_id
_entity_poly.type
_entity_poly.pdbx_seq_one_letter_code
_entity_poly.pdbx_strand_id
1 'polypeptide(L)'
;MAAKFPTSISISTCFCNFFFFLLLCNFFSSSISQQWVRSGYYISRSEIPVSDIASALFTHLICSFAYINSSTFELSINSSELPKFSSFTSTVRRKNNRIITLLSVWAGGDDPAIFESMVGNSSSRQFFINSSIKAARSYGFNGLDLFGFVPSETTNMTNFGTFLDELREGTDSESKTSRKTRLLLTMAGYCQKVFDVSYPIDSISRSLDWLHIIAYDYHLPTKERYIYPHAPLFDPQNTDFCITVYITRGFPANKLVLGLPFHGYAWKLENVNENYVGSPADGPVLTGDGSIGYKIMKSYIRDIGYGTTPVYNSTYVVDIFIKESYWVNFDGPDVIGRKVDYSLEKGLLGYNVFQVSNDADWVLSQAAKEASEGRKRNQTLLPVAIATAALGILLLFGVIFYLRGRRISRGFLGVIKGLIQRSKCGMGSRESLESDTPNLQVFSYATLKAATNNFSAKNKLGEGGFGPVYKGKLCNDQEIAVKKLSKNSNQGLEEFKNEVMLTARLQHVNLLRVLGFCTDREEKMLIYEYMPGKSLDFYLFDPVRRYYLDWDKRLQIIEGVTQGLLYLQEYSNCTIVHRDLKACNILLDSEWNPKISDFGIARIFRKNELEANTGRIVGTSGWFLLNT
;
A
#
# COMPACT_ATOMS: atom_id res chain seq x y z
N MET A 1 56.85 -47.48 -13.79
CA MET A 1 56.02 -47.02 -12.67
C MET A 1 55.37 -45.71 -13.10
N ALA A 2 54.13 -45.77 -13.58
CA ALA A 2 53.43 -44.65 -14.23
C ALA A 2 52.59 -43.89 -13.19
N ALA A 3 52.81 -42.57 -13.06
CA ALA A 3 51.96 -41.70 -12.26
C ALA A 3 51.02 -40.92 -13.20
N LYS A 4 49.73 -41.26 -13.15
CA LYS A 4 48.62 -40.54 -13.80
C LYS A 4 48.38 -39.21 -13.09
N PHE A 5 48.36 -38.11 -13.82
CA PHE A 5 47.78 -36.84 -13.39
C PHE A 5 46.24 -36.93 -13.47
N PRO A 6 45.47 -36.50 -12.45
CA PRO A 6 44.03 -36.38 -12.56
C PRO A 6 43.66 -35.03 -13.19
N THR A 7 43.51 -34.99 -14.50
CA THR A 7 42.75 -33.95 -15.21
C THR A 7 41.27 -34.32 -15.18
N SER A 8 40.55 -33.93 -14.12
CA SER A 8 39.08 -33.92 -14.14
C SER A 8 38.53 -32.91 -13.14
N ILE A 9 38.81 -31.62 -13.35
CA ILE A 9 37.89 -30.59 -12.86
C ILE A 9 36.73 -30.61 -13.88
N SER A 10 35.67 -31.26 -13.43
CA SER A 10 34.54 -31.69 -14.23
C SER A 10 33.89 -30.54 -15.00
N ILE A 11 33.85 -30.68 -16.33
CA ILE A 11 32.96 -29.93 -17.23
C ILE A 11 31.50 -29.99 -16.74
N SER A 12 31.14 -31.03 -15.96
CA SER A 12 29.80 -31.17 -15.37
C SER A 12 29.51 -30.16 -14.25
N THR A 13 30.51 -29.57 -13.57
CA THR A 13 30.26 -28.52 -12.56
C THR A 13 29.94 -27.17 -13.21
N CYS A 14 30.55 -26.87 -14.37
CA CYS A 14 30.19 -25.69 -15.18
C CYS A 14 28.82 -25.88 -15.86
N PHE A 15 28.53 -27.07 -16.38
CA PHE A 15 27.22 -27.39 -16.96
C PHE A 15 26.10 -27.34 -15.92
N CYS A 16 26.30 -27.85 -14.71
CA CYS A 16 25.31 -27.78 -13.64
C CYS A 16 25.01 -26.34 -13.22
N ASN A 17 26.02 -25.46 -13.13
CA ASN A 17 25.80 -24.04 -12.79
C ASN A 17 25.08 -23.28 -13.92
N PHE A 18 25.35 -23.59 -15.19
CA PHE A 18 24.64 -23.00 -16.33
C PHE A 18 23.18 -23.48 -16.42
N PHE A 19 22.93 -24.76 -16.15
CA PHE A 19 21.57 -25.31 -16.11
C PHE A 19 20.76 -24.77 -14.91
N PHE A 20 21.41 -24.58 -13.75
CA PHE A 20 20.79 -23.95 -12.58
C PHE A 20 20.45 -22.47 -12.84
N PHE A 21 21.29 -21.76 -13.60
CA PHE A 21 21.03 -20.39 -14.04
C PHE A 21 19.88 -20.31 -15.06
N LEU A 22 19.81 -21.24 -16.03
CA LEU A 22 18.67 -21.36 -16.95
C LEU A 22 17.36 -21.77 -16.25
N LEU A 23 17.43 -22.63 -15.24
CA LEU A 23 16.29 -22.98 -14.38
C LEU A 23 15.81 -21.76 -13.59
N LEU A 24 16.72 -20.98 -13.00
CA LEU A 24 16.38 -19.71 -12.34
C LEU A 24 15.74 -18.72 -13.33
N CYS A 25 16.27 -18.58 -14.55
CA CYS A 25 15.65 -17.74 -15.59
C CYS A 25 14.26 -18.23 -16.00
N ASN A 26 14.01 -19.55 -16.05
CA ASN A 26 12.69 -20.10 -16.33
C ASN A 26 11.71 -19.97 -15.15
N PHE A 27 12.18 -20.03 -13.90
CA PHE A 27 11.35 -19.73 -12.71
C PHE A 27 10.93 -18.26 -12.66
N PHE A 28 11.69 -17.33 -13.26
CA PHE A 28 11.28 -15.94 -13.46
C PHE A 28 10.46 -15.70 -14.73
N SER A 29 10.28 -16.69 -15.60
CA SER A 29 9.63 -16.54 -16.92
C SER A 29 8.27 -17.23 -17.05
N SER A 30 7.73 -17.85 -16.00
CA SER A 30 6.41 -18.49 -16.07
C SER A 30 5.54 -18.23 -14.84
N SER A 31 5.33 -16.95 -14.53
CA SER A 31 4.03 -16.49 -14.05
C SER A 31 3.50 -15.63 -15.19
N ILE A 32 2.35 -15.97 -15.76
CA ILE A 32 1.59 -14.98 -16.53
C ILE A 32 1.26 -13.90 -15.50
N SER A 33 2.11 -12.87 -15.43
CA SER A 33 1.86 -11.67 -14.64
C SER A 33 0.46 -11.22 -15.04
N GLN A 34 -0.48 -11.27 -14.09
CA GLN A 34 -1.81 -10.72 -14.28
C GLN A 34 -1.63 -9.31 -14.86
N GLN A 35 -2.14 -9.09 -16.07
CA GLN A 35 -1.88 -7.84 -16.77
C GLN A 35 -2.57 -6.72 -16.00
N TRP A 36 -1.75 -5.85 -15.39
CA TRP A 36 -2.21 -4.74 -14.57
C TRP A 36 -3.31 -3.92 -15.28
N VAL A 37 -4.42 -3.68 -14.59
CA VAL A 37 -5.64 -3.12 -15.18
C VAL A 37 -5.49 -1.61 -15.35
N ARG A 38 -5.57 -1.18 -16.60
CA ARG A 38 -5.76 0.22 -17.00
C ARG A 38 -7.14 0.31 -17.64
N SER A 39 -8.13 0.72 -16.87
CA SER A 39 -9.53 0.77 -17.26
C SER A 39 -10.01 2.21 -17.42
N GLY A 40 -11.04 2.45 -18.24
CA GLY A 40 -11.64 3.77 -18.38
C GLY A 40 -13.09 3.72 -18.87
N TYR A 41 -13.93 4.59 -18.30
CA TYR A 41 -15.32 4.76 -18.71
C TYR A 41 -15.45 5.65 -19.93
N TYR A 42 -16.20 5.18 -20.92
CA TYR A 42 -16.72 5.97 -22.03
C TYR A 42 -18.24 6.09 -21.89
N ILE A 43 -18.72 7.30 -21.63
CA ILE A 43 -20.16 7.58 -21.60
C ILE A 43 -20.69 7.67 -23.03
N SER A 44 -21.73 6.91 -23.33
CA SER A 44 -22.45 6.85 -24.59
C SER A 44 -22.99 8.21 -25.01
N ARG A 45 -23.36 9.07 -24.06
CA ARG A 45 -23.81 10.44 -24.31
C ARG A 45 -22.66 11.42 -24.55
N SER A 46 -21.41 11.00 -24.39
CA SER A 46 -20.26 11.85 -24.65
C SER A 46 -20.21 12.33 -26.11
N GLU A 47 -19.79 13.58 -26.26
CA GLU A 47 -19.55 14.23 -27.55
C GLU A 47 -18.34 13.68 -28.29
N ILE A 48 -17.40 13.00 -27.62
CA ILE A 48 -16.25 12.43 -28.31
C ILE A 48 -16.67 11.18 -29.11
N PRO A 49 -16.29 11.07 -30.40
CA PRO A 49 -16.48 9.86 -31.17
C PRO A 49 -15.72 8.68 -30.56
N VAL A 50 -16.31 7.48 -30.59
CA VAL A 50 -15.65 6.24 -30.12
C VAL A 50 -14.34 5.98 -30.89
N SER A 51 -14.28 6.39 -32.17
CA SER A 51 -13.08 6.28 -33.01
C SER A 51 -11.89 7.05 -32.46
N ASP A 52 -12.12 8.10 -31.68
CA ASP A 52 -11.09 9.03 -31.27
C ASP A 52 -10.38 8.54 -30.01
N ILE A 53 -11.01 7.62 -29.27
CA ILE A 53 -10.45 6.99 -28.07
C ILE A 53 -9.07 6.42 -28.35
N ALA A 54 -8.07 6.86 -27.58
CA ALA A 54 -6.71 6.33 -27.62
C ALA A 54 -6.63 4.96 -26.91
N SER A 55 -7.29 3.94 -27.46
CA SER A 55 -7.45 2.63 -26.83
C SER A 55 -6.13 1.90 -26.53
N ALA A 56 -5.01 2.30 -27.13
CA ALA A 56 -3.67 1.79 -26.81
C ALA A 56 -3.14 2.20 -25.42
N LEU A 57 -3.78 3.18 -24.77
CA LEU A 57 -3.47 3.60 -23.39
C LEU A 57 -4.15 2.71 -22.34
N PHE A 58 -5.14 1.93 -22.78
CA PHE A 58 -5.98 1.13 -21.90
C PHE A 58 -5.80 -0.37 -22.16
N THR A 59 -6.12 -1.15 -21.14
CA THR A 59 -6.30 -2.61 -21.23
C THR A 59 -7.78 -2.97 -21.30
N HIS A 60 -8.61 -2.18 -20.63
CA HIS A 60 -10.05 -2.35 -20.53
C HIS A 60 -10.74 -1.03 -20.84
N LEU A 61 -11.85 -1.07 -21.57
CA LEU A 61 -12.71 0.09 -21.76
C LEU A 61 -14.15 -0.29 -21.44
N ILE A 62 -14.82 0.56 -20.68
CA ILE A 62 -16.18 0.32 -20.21
C ILE A 62 -17.13 1.26 -20.95
N CYS A 63 -18.07 0.71 -21.72
CA CYS A 63 -19.11 1.48 -22.40
C CYS A 63 -20.32 1.62 -21.49
N SER A 64 -20.67 2.85 -21.14
CA SER A 64 -21.65 3.20 -20.11
C SER A 64 -22.69 4.19 -20.64
N PHE A 65 -23.96 4.18 -20.25
CA PHE A 65 -24.62 3.19 -19.41
C PHE A 65 -25.81 2.57 -20.14
N ALA A 66 -25.98 1.27 -19.96
CA ALA A 66 -27.27 0.62 -20.13
C ALA A 66 -28.11 0.78 -18.85
N TYR A 67 -29.40 0.49 -18.94
CA TYR A 67 -30.38 0.69 -17.88
C TYR A 67 -31.14 -0.61 -17.60
N ILE A 68 -32.02 -0.56 -16.60
CA ILE A 68 -32.92 -1.65 -16.24
C ILE A 68 -34.34 -1.21 -16.58
N ASN A 69 -35.05 -2.00 -17.37
CA ASN A 69 -36.45 -1.74 -17.64
C ASN A 69 -37.26 -1.98 -16.37
N SER A 70 -38.00 -0.96 -15.90
CA SER A 70 -38.75 -1.04 -14.64
C SER A 70 -39.91 -2.05 -14.65
N SER A 71 -40.43 -2.40 -15.83
CA SER A 71 -41.55 -3.34 -15.97
C SER A 71 -41.11 -4.79 -16.16
N THR A 72 -40.00 -5.00 -16.88
CA THR A 72 -39.53 -6.36 -17.21
C THR A 72 -38.29 -6.79 -16.43
N PHE A 73 -37.59 -5.85 -15.79
CA PHE A 73 -36.27 -6.01 -15.19
C PHE A 73 -35.17 -6.49 -16.15
N GLU A 74 -35.41 -6.43 -17.46
CA GLU A 74 -34.40 -6.72 -18.46
C GLU A 74 -33.46 -5.52 -18.68
N LEU A 75 -32.24 -5.81 -19.13
CA LEU A 75 -31.30 -4.79 -19.58
C LEU A 75 -31.88 -4.03 -20.78
N SER A 76 -31.88 -2.71 -20.69
CA SER A 76 -32.33 -1.81 -21.75
C SER A 76 -31.23 -0.84 -22.16
N ILE A 77 -31.18 -0.49 -23.45
CA ILE A 77 -30.28 0.54 -23.98
C ILE A 77 -31.15 1.53 -24.74
N ASN A 78 -30.96 2.82 -24.51
CA ASN A 78 -31.69 3.86 -25.23
C ASN A 78 -31.44 3.72 -26.73
N SER A 79 -32.51 3.83 -27.54
CA SER A 79 -32.44 3.67 -28.99
C SER A 79 -31.46 4.63 -29.65
N SER A 80 -31.35 5.86 -29.12
CA SER A 80 -30.39 6.88 -29.57
C SER A 80 -28.92 6.52 -29.30
N GLU A 81 -28.66 5.71 -28.27
CA GLU A 81 -27.31 5.30 -27.84
C GLU A 81 -26.92 3.93 -28.38
N LEU A 82 -27.90 3.13 -28.81
CA LEU A 82 -27.72 1.76 -29.30
C LEU A 82 -26.65 1.63 -30.40
N PRO A 83 -26.54 2.52 -31.40
CA PRO A 83 -25.47 2.45 -32.41
C PRO A 83 -24.06 2.55 -31.81
N LYS A 84 -23.89 3.30 -30.71
CA LYS A 84 -22.61 3.41 -30.03
C LYS A 84 -22.27 2.11 -29.32
N PHE A 85 -23.21 1.50 -28.59
CA PHE A 85 -23.01 0.21 -27.92
C PHE A 85 -22.71 -0.92 -28.93
N SER A 86 -23.46 -1.01 -30.02
CA SER A 86 -23.32 -2.10 -30.99
C SER A 86 -21.99 -2.07 -31.75
N SER A 87 -21.44 -0.88 -31.99
CA SER A 87 -20.18 -0.71 -32.72
C SER A 87 -18.96 -0.49 -31.82
N PHE A 88 -19.14 -0.28 -30.50
CA PHE A 88 -18.09 0.14 -29.56
C PHE A 88 -16.85 -0.75 -29.65
N THR A 89 -17.03 -2.05 -29.39
CA THR A 89 -15.93 -3.02 -29.33
C THR A 89 -15.16 -3.09 -30.65
N SER A 90 -15.88 -3.16 -31.77
CA SER A 90 -15.26 -3.21 -33.10
C SER A 90 -14.45 -1.94 -33.39
N THR A 91 -14.93 -0.78 -32.94
CA THR A 91 -14.28 0.51 -33.18
C THR A 91 -13.00 0.66 -32.37
N VAL A 92 -13.02 0.41 -31.05
CA VAL A 92 -11.83 0.58 -30.21
C VAL A 92 -10.74 -0.44 -30.52
N ARG A 93 -11.13 -1.63 -31.04
CA ARG A 93 -10.19 -2.66 -31.49
C ARG A 93 -9.39 -2.30 -32.73
N ARG A 94 -9.83 -1.30 -33.53
CA ARG A 94 -9.06 -0.80 -34.67
C ARG A 94 -7.71 -0.21 -34.26
N LYS A 95 -7.66 0.44 -33.09
CA LYS A 95 -6.44 1.05 -32.52
C LYS A 95 -5.72 0.13 -31.53
N ASN A 96 -6.42 -0.81 -30.89
CA ASN A 96 -5.84 -1.79 -29.97
C ASN A 96 -6.60 -3.12 -30.06
N ASN A 97 -6.09 -4.07 -30.85
CA ASN A 97 -6.78 -5.36 -31.07
C ASN A 97 -6.82 -6.28 -29.84
N ARG A 98 -6.08 -5.97 -28.77
CA ARG A 98 -6.08 -6.70 -27.49
C ARG A 98 -6.98 -6.07 -26.43
N ILE A 99 -7.64 -4.95 -26.73
CA ILE A 99 -8.51 -4.27 -25.76
C ILE A 99 -9.70 -5.18 -25.38
N ILE A 100 -9.95 -5.23 -24.08
CA ILE A 100 -11.11 -5.89 -23.50
C ILE A 100 -12.19 -4.84 -23.27
N THR A 101 -13.43 -5.11 -23.67
CA THR A 101 -14.53 -4.16 -23.50
C THR A 101 -15.61 -4.69 -22.58
N LEU A 102 -16.17 -3.82 -21.74
CA LEU A 102 -17.27 -4.16 -20.83
C LEU A 102 -18.48 -3.26 -21.12
N LEU A 103 -19.67 -3.83 -20.93
CA LEU A 103 -20.93 -3.10 -20.95
C LEU A 103 -21.31 -2.76 -19.51
N SER A 104 -21.40 -1.47 -19.19
CA SER A 104 -21.81 -1.01 -17.86
C SER A 104 -23.29 -0.73 -17.77
N VAL A 105 -23.91 -1.17 -16.68
CA VAL A 105 -25.29 -0.92 -16.33
C VAL A 105 -25.35 0.08 -15.18
N TRP A 106 -26.18 1.11 -15.34
CA TRP A 106 -26.50 2.07 -14.30
C TRP A 106 -27.45 1.44 -13.27
N ALA A 107 -26.89 0.67 -12.34
CA ALA A 107 -27.60 0.02 -11.25
C ALA A 107 -28.15 1.02 -10.22
N GLY A 108 -27.54 2.20 -10.09
CA GLY A 108 -28.05 3.26 -9.21
C GLY A 108 -29.37 3.88 -9.67
N GLY A 109 -29.67 3.81 -10.97
CA GLY A 109 -30.87 4.41 -11.55
C GLY A 109 -30.96 5.93 -11.42
N ASP A 110 -31.99 6.51 -12.02
CA ASP A 110 -32.60 7.76 -11.51
C ASP A 110 -33.51 7.45 -10.30
N ASP A 111 -33.98 6.20 -10.23
CA ASP A 111 -34.76 5.62 -9.13
C ASP A 111 -34.07 4.34 -8.63
N PRO A 112 -33.38 4.39 -7.47
CA PRO A 112 -32.73 3.23 -6.86
C PRO A 112 -33.69 2.05 -6.60
N ALA A 113 -34.99 2.32 -6.44
CA ALA A 113 -35.99 1.30 -6.12
C ALA A 113 -36.14 0.25 -7.24
N ILE A 114 -35.85 0.61 -8.50
CA ILE A 114 -35.92 -0.33 -9.63
C ILE A 114 -34.88 -1.45 -9.44
N PHE A 115 -33.64 -1.08 -9.10
CA PHE A 115 -32.57 -2.05 -8.88
C PHE A 115 -32.82 -2.89 -7.64
N GLU A 116 -33.26 -2.26 -6.54
CA GLU A 116 -33.59 -2.99 -5.31
C GLU A 116 -34.74 -3.98 -5.53
N SER A 117 -35.76 -3.60 -6.31
CA SER A 117 -36.87 -4.49 -6.69
C SER A 117 -36.41 -5.66 -7.56
N MET A 118 -35.51 -5.40 -8.53
CA MET A 118 -34.91 -6.44 -9.37
C MET A 118 -34.14 -7.45 -8.51
N VAL A 119 -33.28 -6.96 -7.61
CA VAL A 119 -32.46 -7.77 -6.71
C VAL A 119 -33.33 -8.56 -5.70
N GLY A 120 -34.45 -7.98 -5.27
CA GLY A 120 -35.34 -8.55 -4.26
C GLY A 120 -36.07 -9.86 -4.66
N ASN A 121 -36.17 -10.18 -5.95
CA ASN A 121 -36.92 -11.35 -6.44
C ASN A 121 -36.09 -12.22 -7.39
N SER A 122 -36.06 -13.54 -7.17
CA SER A 122 -35.27 -14.49 -7.98
C SER A 122 -35.63 -14.48 -9.47
N SER A 123 -36.92 -14.40 -9.83
CA SER A 123 -37.35 -14.34 -11.23
C SER A 123 -36.88 -13.05 -11.90
N SER A 124 -36.99 -11.92 -11.21
CA SER A 124 -36.50 -10.61 -11.69
C SER A 124 -34.99 -10.61 -11.90
N ARG A 125 -34.22 -11.18 -10.94
CA ARG A 125 -32.78 -11.38 -11.10
C ARG A 125 -32.46 -12.19 -12.34
N GLN A 126 -33.19 -13.29 -12.58
CA GLN A 126 -32.96 -14.14 -13.75
C GLN A 126 -33.25 -13.42 -15.07
N PHE A 127 -34.32 -12.60 -15.14
CA PHE A 127 -34.60 -11.77 -16.33
C PHE A 127 -33.45 -10.81 -16.62
N PHE A 128 -32.94 -10.12 -15.59
CA PHE A 128 -31.79 -9.23 -15.73
C PHE A 128 -30.51 -9.97 -16.15
N ILE A 129 -30.18 -11.08 -15.48
CA ILE A 129 -28.98 -11.88 -15.77
C ILE A 129 -29.01 -12.39 -17.22
N ASN A 130 -30.14 -12.96 -17.65
CA ASN A 130 -30.25 -13.51 -19.01
C ASN A 130 -30.16 -12.42 -20.08
N SER A 131 -30.88 -11.30 -19.90
CA SER A 131 -30.87 -10.20 -20.86
C SER A 131 -29.51 -9.49 -20.93
N SER A 132 -28.83 -9.31 -19.80
CA SER A 132 -27.50 -8.68 -19.76
C SER A 132 -26.42 -9.53 -20.44
N ILE A 133 -26.39 -10.85 -20.18
CA ILE A 133 -25.48 -11.78 -20.86
C ILE A 133 -25.75 -11.77 -22.37
N LYS A 134 -27.02 -11.84 -22.78
CA LYS A 134 -27.41 -11.80 -24.19
C LYS A 134 -26.95 -10.50 -24.86
N ALA A 135 -27.13 -9.35 -24.22
CA ALA A 135 -26.69 -8.06 -24.73
C ALA A 135 -25.16 -7.98 -24.88
N ALA A 136 -24.41 -8.36 -23.83
CA ALA A 136 -22.96 -8.37 -23.87
C ALA A 136 -22.43 -9.22 -25.03
N ARG A 137 -22.97 -10.43 -25.23
CA ARG A 137 -22.57 -11.30 -26.34
C ARG A 137 -22.98 -10.76 -27.71
N SER A 138 -24.19 -10.19 -27.83
CA SER A 138 -24.71 -9.68 -29.11
C SER A 138 -23.93 -8.47 -29.62
N TYR A 139 -23.48 -7.60 -28.72
CA TYR A 139 -22.67 -6.42 -29.05
C TYR A 139 -21.15 -6.65 -28.92
N GLY A 140 -20.73 -7.91 -28.71
CA GLY A 140 -19.33 -8.32 -28.73
C GLY A 140 -18.50 -7.88 -27.52
N PHE A 141 -19.13 -7.50 -26.41
CA PHE A 141 -18.44 -7.19 -25.16
C PHE A 141 -17.84 -8.44 -24.51
N ASN A 142 -16.75 -8.22 -23.79
CA ASN A 142 -16.01 -9.24 -23.04
C ASN A 142 -16.44 -9.35 -21.57
N GLY A 143 -17.26 -8.42 -21.09
CA GLY A 143 -17.73 -8.42 -19.71
C GLY A 143 -18.91 -7.49 -19.46
N LEU A 144 -19.41 -7.58 -18.23
CA LEU A 144 -20.45 -6.75 -17.67
C LEU A 144 -19.89 -5.98 -16.49
N ASP A 145 -20.37 -4.75 -16.34
CA ASP A 145 -20.02 -3.86 -15.25
C ASP A 145 -21.28 -3.29 -14.59
N LEU A 146 -21.25 -3.12 -13.27
CA LEU A 146 -22.33 -2.48 -12.51
C LEU A 146 -21.85 -1.17 -11.91
N PHE A 147 -22.60 -0.08 -12.10
CA PHE A 147 -22.25 1.22 -11.55
C PHE A 147 -23.43 1.88 -10.85
N GLY A 148 -23.17 2.61 -9.77
CA GLY A 148 -24.11 3.57 -9.18
C GLY A 148 -24.93 3.04 -8.01
N PHE A 149 -24.84 1.75 -7.69
CA PHE A 149 -25.56 1.19 -6.54
C PHE A 149 -24.85 1.53 -5.22
N VAL A 150 -25.54 2.27 -4.34
CA VAL A 150 -25.08 2.63 -3.00
C VAL A 150 -25.94 1.89 -1.95
N PRO A 151 -25.36 1.06 -1.08
CA PRO A 151 -26.09 0.44 0.02
C PRO A 151 -26.74 1.47 0.94
N SER A 152 -28.00 1.24 1.32
CA SER A 152 -28.73 2.04 2.32
C SER A 152 -29.21 1.17 3.48
N GLU A 153 -29.68 1.80 4.55
CA GLU A 153 -30.24 1.10 5.73
C GLU A 153 -31.41 0.17 5.40
N THR A 154 -32.18 0.50 4.36
CA THR A 154 -33.31 -0.32 3.90
C THR A 154 -32.90 -1.41 2.92
N THR A 155 -31.66 -1.39 2.43
CA THR A 155 -31.23 -2.30 1.38
C THR A 155 -30.90 -3.69 1.96
N ASN A 156 -31.56 -4.72 1.44
CA ASN A 156 -31.26 -6.11 1.81
C ASN A 156 -29.98 -6.60 1.11
N MET A 157 -28.85 -6.48 1.81
CA MET A 157 -27.54 -6.86 1.27
C MET A 157 -27.37 -8.37 1.03
N THR A 158 -28.17 -9.22 1.66
CA THR A 158 -28.20 -10.67 1.39
C THR A 158 -28.74 -10.95 -0.01
N ASN A 159 -29.80 -10.23 -0.41
CA ASN A 159 -30.34 -10.35 -1.77
C ASN A 159 -29.33 -9.85 -2.81
N PHE A 160 -28.61 -8.77 -2.50
CA PHE A 160 -27.55 -8.27 -3.36
C PHE A 160 -26.38 -9.26 -3.50
N GLY A 161 -25.95 -9.89 -2.40
CA GLY A 161 -24.95 -10.97 -2.45
C GLY A 161 -25.41 -12.14 -3.30
N THR A 162 -26.64 -12.61 -3.07
CA THR A 162 -27.28 -13.67 -3.87
C THR A 162 -27.32 -13.33 -5.36
N PHE A 163 -27.68 -12.07 -5.69
CA PHE A 163 -27.70 -11.59 -7.07
C PHE A 163 -26.32 -11.68 -7.73
N LEU A 164 -25.26 -11.27 -7.05
CA LEU A 164 -23.90 -11.35 -7.61
C LEU A 164 -23.47 -12.81 -7.84
N ASP A 165 -23.83 -13.70 -6.93
CA ASP A 165 -23.52 -15.12 -7.02
C ASP A 165 -24.28 -15.78 -8.19
N GLU A 166 -25.57 -15.49 -8.35
CA GLU A 166 -26.38 -15.94 -9.50
C GLU A 166 -25.89 -15.34 -10.83
N LEU A 167 -25.52 -14.05 -10.86
CA LEU A 167 -24.95 -13.42 -12.04
C LEU A 167 -23.67 -14.12 -12.47
N ARG A 168 -22.81 -14.45 -11.50
CA ARG A 168 -21.60 -15.21 -11.78
C ARG A 168 -21.94 -16.60 -12.33
N GLU A 169 -22.80 -17.35 -11.67
CA GLU A 169 -23.21 -18.68 -12.13
C GLU A 169 -23.79 -18.64 -13.56
N GLY A 170 -24.62 -17.65 -13.86
CA GLY A 170 -25.18 -17.41 -15.19
C GLY A 170 -24.11 -17.20 -16.25
N THR A 171 -23.13 -16.32 -15.98
CA THR A 171 -22.01 -16.08 -16.93
C THR A 171 -21.12 -17.31 -17.14
N ASP A 172 -20.89 -18.08 -16.09
CA ASP A 172 -20.05 -19.29 -16.15
C ASP A 172 -20.75 -20.40 -16.92
N SER A 173 -22.06 -20.55 -16.71
CA SER A 173 -22.91 -21.51 -17.42
C SER A 173 -23.05 -21.17 -18.90
N GLU A 174 -23.22 -19.89 -19.24
CA GLU A 174 -23.23 -19.46 -20.64
C GLU A 174 -21.88 -19.73 -21.32
N SER A 175 -20.76 -19.41 -20.65
CA SER A 175 -19.42 -19.65 -21.19
C SER A 175 -19.15 -21.14 -21.47
N LYS A 176 -19.57 -22.03 -20.56
CA LYS A 176 -19.49 -23.49 -20.75
C LYS A 176 -20.33 -23.95 -21.93
N THR A 177 -21.55 -23.44 -22.05
CA THR A 177 -22.51 -23.84 -23.09
C THR A 177 -22.11 -23.32 -24.48
N SER A 178 -21.72 -22.05 -24.58
CA SER A 178 -21.33 -21.43 -25.85
C SER A 178 -19.88 -21.69 -26.25
N ARG A 179 -19.06 -22.25 -25.34
CA ARG A 179 -17.61 -22.45 -25.47
C ARG A 179 -16.84 -21.15 -25.76
N LYS A 180 -17.41 -20.00 -25.39
CA LYS A 180 -16.76 -18.69 -25.48
C LYS A 180 -16.04 -18.37 -24.18
N THR A 181 -15.06 -17.48 -24.24
CA THR A 181 -14.38 -16.94 -23.05
C THR A 181 -15.40 -16.39 -22.05
N ARG A 182 -15.24 -16.76 -20.78
CA ARG A 182 -16.05 -16.28 -19.65
C ARG A 182 -16.14 -14.75 -19.66
N LEU A 183 -17.35 -14.23 -19.43
CA LEU A 183 -17.55 -12.79 -19.28
C LEU A 183 -16.90 -12.31 -17.99
N LEU A 184 -16.13 -11.23 -18.08
CA LEU A 184 -15.66 -10.52 -16.90
C LEU A 184 -16.85 -9.88 -16.18
N LEU A 185 -16.85 -9.89 -14.86
CA LEU A 185 -17.81 -9.18 -14.03
C LEU A 185 -17.09 -8.18 -13.15
N THR A 186 -17.48 -6.91 -13.26
CA THR A 186 -16.88 -5.82 -12.49
C THR A 186 -17.95 -4.95 -11.87
N MET A 187 -17.57 -4.15 -10.90
CA MET A 187 -18.48 -3.21 -10.28
C MET A 187 -17.72 -1.99 -9.77
N ALA A 188 -18.38 -0.84 -9.82
CA ALA A 188 -17.97 0.35 -9.11
C ALA A 188 -18.46 0.27 -7.65
N GLY A 189 -17.52 0.31 -6.70
CA GLY A 189 -17.80 0.33 -5.27
C GLY A 189 -17.62 1.72 -4.69
N TYR A 190 -18.60 2.19 -3.91
CA TYR A 190 -18.45 3.42 -3.16
C TYR A 190 -17.63 3.22 -1.90
N CYS A 191 -17.12 4.34 -1.38
CA CYS A 191 -16.51 4.31 -0.09
C CYS A 191 -17.50 4.07 1.04
N GLN A 192 -17.18 3.12 1.92
CA GLN A 192 -18.05 2.76 3.03
C GLN A 192 -17.47 3.32 4.32
N LYS A 193 -18.27 4.05 5.10
CA LYS A 193 -17.89 4.37 6.47
C LYS A 193 -18.01 3.11 7.32
N VAL A 194 -17.27 3.08 8.43
CA VAL A 194 -17.18 1.89 9.29
C VAL A 194 -18.56 1.46 9.83
N PHE A 195 -19.47 2.41 10.02
CA PHE A 195 -20.80 2.19 10.62
C PHE A 195 -21.95 2.13 9.60
N ASP A 196 -21.67 2.29 8.30
CA ASP A 196 -22.70 2.21 7.26
C ASP A 196 -23.00 0.75 6.90
N VAL A 197 -24.17 0.52 6.28
CA VAL A 197 -24.51 -0.77 5.67
C VAL A 197 -23.42 -1.15 4.67
N SER A 198 -22.77 -2.29 4.93
CA SER A 198 -21.61 -2.72 4.16
C SER A 198 -22.00 -3.55 2.94
N TYR A 199 -21.21 -3.44 1.88
CA TYR A 199 -21.28 -4.36 0.75
C TYR A 199 -21.01 -5.81 1.21
N PRO A 200 -21.58 -6.83 0.54
CA PRO A 200 -21.36 -8.23 0.88
C PRO A 200 -19.99 -8.66 0.33
N ILE A 201 -18.94 -8.32 1.07
CA ILE A 201 -17.52 -8.49 0.68
C ILE A 201 -17.24 -9.91 0.17
N ASP A 202 -17.79 -10.93 0.82
CA ASP A 202 -17.57 -12.33 0.42
C ASP A 202 -18.17 -12.68 -0.96
N SER A 203 -19.43 -12.26 -1.22
CA SER A 203 -20.05 -12.48 -2.53
C SER A 203 -19.34 -11.66 -3.61
N ILE A 204 -19.00 -10.40 -3.35
CA ILE A 204 -18.22 -9.58 -4.30
C ILE A 204 -16.87 -10.24 -4.61
N SER A 205 -16.15 -10.68 -3.57
CA SER A 205 -14.81 -11.28 -3.71
C SER A 205 -14.84 -12.59 -4.50
N ARG A 206 -15.87 -13.43 -4.34
CA ARG A 206 -16.01 -14.66 -5.14
C ARG A 206 -16.53 -14.41 -6.55
N SER A 207 -17.46 -13.49 -6.70
CA SER A 207 -18.27 -13.38 -7.91
C SER A 207 -17.74 -12.37 -8.90
N LEU A 208 -17.07 -11.30 -8.47
CA LEU A 208 -16.49 -10.32 -9.40
C LEU A 208 -15.04 -10.63 -9.74
N ASP A 209 -14.59 -10.26 -10.94
CA ASP A 209 -13.17 -10.31 -11.33
C ASP A 209 -12.38 -9.20 -10.62
N TRP A 210 -12.96 -8.00 -10.50
CA TRP A 210 -12.45 -6.94 -9.64
C TRP A 210 -13.56 -5.95 -9.22
N LEU A 211 -13.25 -5.17 -8.20
CA LEU A 211 -14.02 -4.02 -7.74
C LEU A 211 -13.18 -2.77 -7.97
N HIS A 212 -13.68 -1.78 -8.73
CA HIS A 212 -13.02 -0.48 -8.81
C HIS A 212 -13.70 0.51 -7.87
N ILE A 213 -12.91 1.16 -7.04
CA ILE A 213 -13.41 2.07 -6.01
C ILE A 213 -13.61 3.46 -6.60
N ILE A 214 -14.80 4.02 -6.41
CA ILE A 214 -15.09 5.43 -6.69
C ILE A 214 -14.40 6.25 -5.61
N ALA A 215 -13.17 6.68 -5.91
CA ALA A 215 -12.27 7.39 -4.99
C ALA A 215 -12.23 8.90 -5.28
N TYR A 216 -13.41 9.46 -5.54
CA TYR A 216 -13.64 10.84 -5.93
C TYR A 216 -15.08 11.22 -5.57
N ASP A 217 -15.41 12.51 -5.69
CA ASP A 217 -16.70 13.11 -5.36
C ASP A 217 -17.05 13.03 -3.87
N TYR A 218 -16.00 13.01 -3.02
CA TYR A 218 -16.13 13.02 -1.57
C TYR A 218 -16.74 14.34 -1.05
N HIS A 219 -16.39 15.45 -1.69
CA HIS A 219 -16.79 16.80 -1.33
C HIS A 219 -17.36 17.52 -2.55
N LEU A 220 -18.56 18.07 -2.42
CA LEU A 220 -19.33 18.63 -3.55
C LEU A 220 -19.89 20.02 -3.23
N PRO A 221 -19.76 21.00 -4.14
CA PRO A 221 -20.27 22.37 -3.93
C PRO A 221 -21.78 22.47 -3.70
N THR A 222 -22.52 21.46 -4.18
CA THR A 222 -23.98 21.38 -4.02
C THR A 222 -24.40 20.82 -2.67
N LYS A 223 -23.48 20.21 -1.91
CA LYS A 223 -23.78 19.52 -0.65
C LYS A 223 -23.18 20.18 0.58
N GLU A 224 -22.09 20.93 0.42
CA GLU A 224 -21.36 21.51 1.55
C GLU A 224 -21.17 23.02 1.38
N ARG A 225 -20.84 23.70 2.47
CA ARG A 225 -20.62 25.17 2.53
C ARG A 225 -19.16 25.55 2.75
N TYR A 226 -18.26 24.58 2.68
CA TYR A 226 -16.84 24.77 2.94
C TYR A 226 -16.05 24.08 1.84
N ILE A 227 -15.00 24.71 1.34
CA ILE A 227 -14.20 24.14 0.26
C ILE A 227 -13.37 22.96 0.76
N TYR A 228 -13.56 21.80 0.14
CA TYR A 228 -12.72 20.63 0.34
C TYR A 228 -12.39 19.98 -1.01
N PRO A 229 -11.21 19.34 -1.15
CA PRO A 229 -10.86 18.60 -2.36
C PRO A 229 -11.84 17.46 -2.61
N HIS A 230 -12.30 17.26 -3.85
CA HIS A 230 -13.29 16.20 -4.13
C HIS A 230 -12.67 14.80 -4.18
N ALA A 231 -11.36 14.68 -4.41
CA ALA A 231 -10.68 13.40 -4.59
C ALA A 231 -9.34 13.28 -3.82
N PRO A 232 -9.26 13.63 -2.51
CA PRO A 232 -8.02 13.52 -1.76
C PRO A 232 -7.52 12.08 -1.70
N LEU A 233 -6.20 11.91 -1.83
CA LEU A 233 -5.54 10.64 -1.52
C LEU A 233 -5.41 10.45 0.01
N PHE A 234 -5.08 11.53 0.74
CA PHE A 234 -4.87 11.57 2.19
C PHE A 234 -5.67 12.72 2.85
N ASP A 235 -6.29 12.46 4.02
CA ASP A 235 -7.35 13.20 4.78
C ASP A 235 -8.02 12.22 5.82
N PRO A 236 -8.86 12.62 6.80
CA PRO A 236 -9.56 11.65 7.66
C PRO A 236 -10.65 10.79 6.97
N GLN A 237 -11.26 11.23 5.86
CA GLN A 237 -12.25 10.46 5.08
C GLN A 237 -11.96 10.55 3.58
N ASN A 238 -11.16 9.62 3.03
CA ASN A 238 -10.62 9.71 1.66
C ASN A 238 -10.42 8.35 0.97
N THR A 239 -9.70 8.38 -0.15
CA THR A 239 -9.18 7.25 -0.90
C THR A 239 -8.40 6.20 -0.08
N ASP A 240 -7.35 6.58 0.67
CA ASP A 240 -6.54 5.63 1.44
C ASP A 240 -7.32 4.94 2.56
N PHE A 241 -8.14 5.69 3.29
CA PHE A 241 -9.08 5.16 4.27
C PHE A 241 -10.00 4.15 3.59
N CYS A 242 -10.53 4.51 2.42
CA CYS A 242 -11.43 3.66 1.65
C CYS A 242 -10.83 2.30 1.31
N ILE A 243 -9.66 2.33 0.68
CA ILE A 243 -8.93 1.13 0.27
C ILE A 243 -8.59 0.29 1.50
N THR A 244 -8.17 0.94 2.59
CA THR A 244 -7.85 0.27 3.86
C THR A 244 -9.09 -0.41 4.45
N VAL A 245 -10.27 0.21 4.42
CA VAL A 245 -11.52 -0.42 4.92
C VAL A 245 -11.85 -1.68 4.13
N TYR A 246 -11.77 -1.66 2.79
CA TYR A 246 -12.04 -2.87 2.00
C TYR A 246 -11.05 -3.99 2.30
N ILE A 247 -9.75 -3.67 2.39
CA ILE A 247 -8.70 -4.66 2.68
C ILE A 247 -8.84 -5.23 4.09
N THR A 248 -9.09 -4.38 5.09
CA THR A 248 -9.25 -4.82 6.49
C THR A 248 -10.51 -5.66 6.70
N ARG A 249 -11.56 -5.45 5.89
CA ARG A 249 -12.75 -6.31 5.84
C ARG A 249 -12.54 -7.60 5.04
N GLY A 250 -11.32 -7.89 4.57
CA GLY A 250 -10.95 -9.14 3.92
C GLY A 250 -11.04 -9.14 2.40
N PHE A 251 -11.33 -8.00 1.76
CA PHE A 251 -11.33 -7.93 0.31
C PHE A 251 -9.88 -7.93 -0.23
N PRO A 252 -9.55 -8.78 -1.22
CA PRO A 252 -8.17 -8.93 -1.66
C PRO A 252 -7.69 -7.72 -2.47
N ALA A 253 -6.55 -7.15 -2.08
CA ALA A 253 -5.96 -5.97 -2.74
C ALA A 253 -5.74 -6.17 -4.25
N ASN A 254 -5.31 -7.38 -4.66
CA ASN A 254 -5.12 -7.74 -6.07
C ASN A 254 -6.42 -7.95 -6.87
N LYS A 255 -7.59 -7.64 -6.29
CA LYS A 255 -8.88 -7.48 -6.98
C LYS A 255 -9.50 -6.09 -6.79
N LEU A 256 -8.77 -5.15 -6.17
CA LEU A 256 -9.17 -3.74 -6.08
C LEU A 256 -8.51 -2.95 -7.19
N VAL A 257 -9.26 -2.02 -7.76
CA VAL A 257 -8.80 -1.10 -8.80
C VAL A 257 -9.09 0.34 -8.32
N LEU A 258 -8.10 1.22 -8.38
CA LEU A 258 -8.25 2.60 -7.90
C LEU A 258 -9.02 3.47 -8.91
N GLY A 259 -10.09 4.14 -8.49
CA GLY A 259 -10.77 5.14 -9.30
C GLY A 259 -9.99 6.45 -9.42
N LEU A 260 -9.90 7.01 -10.61
CA LEU A 260 -9.24 8.28 -10.91
C LEU A 260 -10.23 9.23 -11.61
N PRO A 261 -10.49 10.42 -11.04
CA PRO A 261 -11.36 11.40 -11.68
C PRO A 261 -10.60 12.19 -12.74
N PHE A 262 -11.15 12.26 -13.95
CA PHE A 262 -10.69 13.22 -14.96
C PHE A 262 -11.57 14.47 -14.98
N HIS A 263 -12.08 14.84 -13.83
CA HIS A 263 -12.90 16.03 -13.61
C HIS A 263 -12.51 16.64 -12.27
N GLY A 264 -13.03 17.83 -12.02
CA GLY A 264 -12.88 18.58 -10.79
C GLY A 264 -14.15 19.31 -10.41
N TYR A 265 -14.08 20.09 -9.33
CA TYR A 265 -15.18 20.92 -8.86
C TYR A 265 -14.76 22.35 -8.58
N ALA A 266 -15.53 23.29 -9.13
CA ALA A 266 -15.37 24.72 -8.96
C ALA A 266 -16.35 25.25 -7.91
N TRP A 267 -15.78 25.91 -6.92
CA TRP A 267 -16.45 26.54 -5.80
C TRP A 267 -16.32 28.04 -5.88
N LYS A 268 -17.35 28.75 -5.44
CA LYS A 268 -17.27 30.19 -5.20
C LYS A 268 -16.89 30.43 -3.74
N LEU A 269 -15.81 31.17 -3.50
CA LEU A 269 -15.39 31.59 -2.16
C LEU A 269 -16.33 32.69 -1.64
N GLU A 270 -16.71 32.61 -0.36
CA GLU A 270 -17.40 33.73 0.31
C GLU A 270 -16.46 34.92 0.51
N ASN A 271 -15.19 34.64 0.86
CA ASN A 271 -14.15 35.63 1.07
C ASN A 271 -12.87 35.22 0.31
N VAL A 272 -12.43 36.04 -0.64
CA VAL A 272 -11.25 35.75 -1.48
C VAL A 272 -9.94 35.66 -0.69
N ASN A 273 -9.90 36.26 0.51
CA ASN A 273 -8.73 36.18 1.41
C ASN A 273 -8.70 34.87 2.22
N GLU A 274 -9.79 34.10 2.20
CA GLU A 274 -9.92 32.79 2.86
C GLU A 274 -10.07 31.71 1.78
N ASN A 275 -8.93 31.21 1.32
CA ASN A 275 -8.86 30.32 0.15
C ASN A 275 -8.15 28.99 0.43
N TYR A 276 -8.06 28.61 1.70
CA TYR A 276 -7.49 27.35 2.17
C TYR A 276 -8.59 26.30 2.37
N VAL A 277 -8.21 25.02 2.35
CA VAL A 277 -9.15 23.92 2.59
C VAL A 277 -9.87 24.12 3.93
N GLY A 278 -11.20 24.06 3.92
CA GLY A 278 -12.07 24.37 5.06
C GLY A 278 -12.58 25.81 5.10
N SER A 279 -12.18 26.70 4.18
CA SER A 279 -12.74 28.06 4.10
C SER A 279 -14.22 28.05 3.62
N PRO A 280 -15.04 29.03 4.02
CA PRO A 280 -16.44 29.14 3.61
C PRO A 280 -16.63 29.35 2.09
N ALA A 281 -17.69 28.76 1.54
CA ALA A 281 -18.00 28.79 0.13
C ALA A 281 -19.49 29.08 -0.16
N ASP A 282 -19.73 29.91 -1.17
CA ASP A 282 -21.02 30.33 -1.71
C ASP A 282 -21.47 29.42 -2.88
N GLY A 283 -21.26 28.10 -2.73
CA GLY A 283 -21.77 27.08 -3.64
C GLY A 283 -21.00 26.88 -4.96
N PRO A 284 -21.61 26.17 -5.94
CA PRO A 284 -20.98 25.84 -7.22
C PRO A 284 -20.80 27.06 -8.14
N VAL A 285 -19.77 27.01 -8.99
CA VAL A 285 -19.56 27.99 -10.08
C VAL A 285 -19.07 27.30 -11.36
N LEU A 286 -19.07 28.01 -12.49
CA LEU A 286 -18.81 27.55 -13.86
C LEU A 286 -19.90 26.65 -14.46
N THR A 287 -20.43 25.70 -13.69
CA THR A 287 -21.54 24.82 -14.09
C THR A 287 -22.57 24.74 -12.95
N GLY A 288 -23.77 24.20 -13.26
CA GLY A 288 -24.87 24.16 -12.29
C GLY A 288 -24.58 23.36 -11.02
N ASP A 289 -23.67 22.38 -11.09
CA ASP A 289 -23.21 21.57 -9.94
C ASP A 289 -21.74 21.81 -9.58
N GLY A 290 -21.08 22.71 -10.30
CA GLY A 290 -19.66 23.02 -10.16
C GLY A 290 -18.72 22.02 -10.83
N SER A 291 -19.22 20.92 -11.40
CA SER A 291 -18.38 19.92 -12.06
C SER A 291 -17.71 20.47 -13.32
N ILE A 292 -16.44 20.13 -13.53
CA ILE A 292 -15.69 20.55 -14.71
C ILE A 292 -14.74 19.45 -15.18
N GLY A 293 -14.90 18.99 -16.43
CA GLY A 293 -13.98 18.02 -17.02
C GLY A 293 -12.58 18.62 -17.21
N TYR A 294 -11.52 17.80 -17.04
CA TYR A 294 -10.14 18.27 -17.12
C TYR A 294 -9.80 19.00 -18.43
N LYS A 295 -10.36 18.58 -19.56
CA LYS A 295 -10.24 19.25 -20.87
C LYS A 295 -10.77 20.68 -20.87
N ILE A 296 -11.92 20.90 -20.24
CA ILE A 296 -12.52 22.22 -20.10
C ILE A 296 -11.69 23.04 -19.11
N MET A 297 -11.28 22.43 -17.98
CA MET A 297 -10.39 23.06 -16.99
C MET A 297 -9.09 23.56 -17.61
N LYS A 298 -8.40 22.72 -18.39
CA LYS A 298 -7.15 23.07 -19.08
C LYS A 298 -7.34 24.24 -20.03
N SER A 299 -8.48 24.29 -20.73
CA SER A 299 -8.82 25.41 -21.62
C SER A 299 -9.11 26.68 -20.81
N TYR A 300 -9.86 26.57 -19.72
CA TYR A 300 -10.16 27.67 -18.80
C TYR A 300 -8.89 28.29 -18.20
N ILE A 301 -7.95 27.46 -17.70
CA ILE A 301 -6.66 27.94 -17.17
C ILE A 301 -5.85 28.65 -18.26
N ARG A 302 -5.82 28.12 -19.49
CA ARG A 302 -5.10 28.74 -20.60
C ARG A 302 -5.70 30.10 -20.99
N ASP A 303 -7.02 30.19 -21.08
CA ASP A 303 -7.70 31.33 -21.68
C ASP A 303 -7.96 32.46 -20.65
N ILE A 304 -8.23 32.10 -19.39
CA ILE A 304 -8.65 33.03 -18.32
C ILE A 304 -7.62 33.09 -17.17
N GLY A 305 -6.81 32.04 -17.02
CA GLY A 305 -5.80 31.92 -15.95
C GLY A 305 -4.48 32.66 -16.22
N TYR A 306 -4.42 33.66 -17.11
CA TYR A 306 -3.17 34.38 -17.39
C TYR A 306 -2.53 34.91 -16.09
N GLY A 307 -1.28 34.51 -15.84
CA GLY A 307 -0.52 34.84 -14.62
C GLY A 307 -0.84 33.99 -13.38
N THR A 308 -1.66 32.94 -13.51
CA THR A 308 -2.05 32.07 -12.39
C THR A 308 -1.90 30.60 -12.79
N THR A 309 -1.12 29.85 -12.02
CA THR A 309 -0.91 28.41 -12.25
C THR A 309 -1.60 27.59 -11.16
N PRO A 310 -2.10 26.38 -11.47
CA PRO A 310 -2.51 25.43 -10.44
C PRO A 310 -1.37 25.14 -9.48
N VAL A 311 -1.71 24.93 -8.21
CA VAL A 311 -0.78 24.60 -7.13
C VAL A 311 -1.03 23.15 -6.72
N TYR A 312 0.03 22.35 -6.76
CA TYR A 312 0.01 20.99 -6.22
C TYR A 312 -0.05 21.05 -4.69
N ASN A 313 -1.08 20.42 -4.11
CA ASN A 313 -1.21 20.27 -2.67
C ASN A 313 -0.75 18.87 -2.26
N SER A 314 0.40 18.78 -1.59
CA SER A 314 1.01 17.51 -1.16
C SER A 314 0.27 16.83 0.00
N THR A 315 -0.45 17.60 0.82
CA THR A 315 -1.23 17.05 1.94
C THR A 315 -2.36 16.17 1.42
N TYR A 316 -3.10 16.65 0.43
CA TYR A 316 -4.25 15.94 -0.14
C TYR A 316 -3.93 15.18 -1.42
N VAL A 317 -2.78 15.46 -2.05
CA VAL A 317 -2.36 14.93 -3.36
C VAL A 317 -3.39 15.24 -4.43
N VAL A 318 -3.57 16.54 -4.67
CA VAL A 318 -4.51 17.11 -5.64
C VAL A 318 -3.98 18.43 -6.18
N ASP A 319 -4.52 18.91 -7.29
CA ASP A 319 -4.22 20.25 -7.81
C ASP A 319 -5.35 21.22 -7.45
N ILE A 320 -4.96 22.44 -7.10
CA ILE A 320 -5.88 23.52 -6.75
C ILE A 320 -5.56 24.73 -7.61
N PHE A 321 -6.56 25.27 -8.30
CA PHE A 321 -6.48 26.50 -9.06
C PHE A 321 -7.41 27.55 -8.44
N ILE A 322 -6.85 28.72 -8.13
CA ILE A 322 -7.59 29.81 -7.49
C ILE A 322 -7.47 31.05 -8.35
N LYS A 323 -8.59 31.62 -8.77
CA LYS A 323 -8.64 32.88 -9.52
C LYS A 323 -9.84 33.68 -9.06
N GLU A 324 -9.60 34.93 -8.63
CA GLU A 324 -10.64 35.79 -8.08
C GLU A 324 -11.36 35.11 -6.90
N SER A 325 -12.68 34.88 -7.00
CA SER A 325 -13.45 34.12 -6.02
C SER A 325 -13.65 32.65 -6.40
N TYR A 326 -13.01 32.15 -7.45
CA TYR A 326 -13.18 30.77 -7.87
C TYR A 326 -12.05 29.92 -7.31
N TRP A 327 -12.44 28.85 -6.62
CA TRP A 327 -11.55 27.84 -6.10
C TRP A 327 -11.88 26.53 -6.80
N VAL A 328 -10.93 25.95 -7.52
CA VAL A 328 -11.18 24.76 -8.32
C VAL A 328 -10.19 23.67 -8.00
N ASN A 329 -10.69 22.50 -7.65
CA ASN A 329 -9.87 21.33 -7.36
C ASN A 329 -10.03 20.25 -8.43
N PHE A 330 -8.93 19.67 -8.88
CA PHE A 330 -8.88 18.60 -9.88
C PHE A 330 -7.58 17.79 -9.76
N ASP A 331 -7.45 16.73 -10.57
CA ASP A 331 -6.21 15.96 -10.70
C ASP A 331 -5.51 16.24 -12.04
N GLY A 332 -4.33 16.86 -12.00
CA GLY A 332 -3.43 17.01 -13.14
C GLY A 332 -2.50 15.81 -13.34
N PRO A 333 -1.60 15.86 -14.34
CA PRO A 333 -0.75 14.72 -14.71
C PRO A 333 0.12 14.18 -13.57
N ASP A 334 0.71 15.07 -12.76
CA ASP A 334 1.59 14.67 -11.65
C ASP A 334 0.79 14.02 -10.51
N VAL A 335 -0.39 14.55 -10.19
CA VAL A 335 -1.32 13.96 -9.22
C VAL A 335 -1.76 12.56 -9.67
N ILE A 336 -2.15 12.42 -10.94
CA ILE A 336 -2.53 11.12 -11.53
C ILE A 336 -1.38 10.13 -11.43
N GLY A 337 -0.15 10.54 -11.78
CA GLY A 337 1.05 9.72 -11.63
C GLY A 337 1.24 9.26 -10.19
N ARG A 338 1.13 10.16 -9.21
CA ARG A 338 1.30 9.84 -7.79
C ARG A 338 0.23 8.88 -7.26
N LYS A 339 -1.03 9.02 -7.69
CA LYS A 339 -2.13 8.11 -7.33
C LYS A 339 -1.95 6.73 -7.97
N VAL A 340 -1.40 6.66 -9.19
CA VAL A 340 -0.99 5.39 -9.81
C VAL A 340 0.15 4.72 -9.03
N ASP A 341 1.15 5.47 -8.60
CA ASP A 341 2.22 4.94 -7.76
C ASP A 341 1.69 4.39 -6.43
N TYR A 342 0.73 5.09 -5.81
CA TYR A 342 0.03 4.61 -4.63
C TYR A 342 -0.69 3.28 -4.87
N SER A 343 -1.42 3.15 -5.99
CA SER A 343 -2.10 1.91 -6.37
C SER A 343 -1.12 0.73 -6.46
N LEU A 344 0.06 0.97 -7.04
CA LEU A 344 1.15 0.00 -7.10
C LEU A 344 1.78 -0.29 -5.73
N GLU A 345 1.94 0.71 -4.86
CA GLU A 345 2.48 0.56 -3.49
C GLU A 345 1.57 -0.33 -2.63
N LYS A 346 0.25 -0.18 -2.77
CA LYS A 346 -0.75 -0.96 -2.04
C LYS A 346 -1.02 -2.34 -2.65
N GLY A 347 -0.35 -2.68 -3.77
CA GLY A 347 -0.52 -3.97 -4.45
C GLY A 347 -1.91 -4.13 -5.08
N LEU A 348 -2.54 -3.02 -5.50
CA LEU A 348 -3.83 -3.05 -6.18
C LEU A 348 -3.70 -3.59 -7.61
N LEU A 349 -4.81 -4.06 -8.17
CA LEU A 349 -4.87 -4.66 -9.51
C LEU A 349 -4.68 -3.63 -10.63
N GLY A 350 -4.94 -2.36 -10.38
CA GLY A 350 -4.95 -1.35 -11.43
C GLY A 350 -5.53 0.00 -11.04
N TYR A 351 -5.86 0.78 -12.07
CA TYR A 351 -6.72 1.96 -11.98
C TYR A 351 -7.88 1.92 -12.98
N ASN A 352 -8.93 2.67 -12.67
CA ASN A 352 -10.06 2.93 -13.54
C ASN A 352 -10.34 4.44 -13.60
N VAL A 353 -10.52 4.98 -14.79
CA VAL A 353 -10.74 6.40 -15.02
C VAL A 353 -12.22 6.72 -15.21
N PHE A 354 -12.68 7.80 -14.57
CA PHE A 354 -13.99 8.41 -14.81
C PHE A 354 -13.85 9.90 -15.17
N GLN A 355 -13.95 10.30 -16.44
CA GLN A 355 -14.21 9.49 -17.64
C GLN A 355 -13.24 9.90 -18.75
N VAL A 356 -13.02 9.00 -19.71
CA VAL A 356 -11.97 9.16 -20.72
C VAL A 356 -12.17 10.38 -21.62
N SER A 357 -13.41 10.82 -21.80
CA SER A 357 -13.76 11.99 -22.61
C SER A 357 -13.44 13.32 -21.98
N ASN A 358 -13.17 13.35 -20.67
CA ASN A 358 -12.76 14.56 -20.00
C ASN A 358 -11.24 14.79 -20.10
N ASP A 359 -10.48 13.84 -20.63
CA ASP A 359 -9.04 13.99 -20.81
C ASP A 359 -8.72 14.99 -21.93
N ALA A 360 -7.67 15.80 -21.72
CA ALA A 360 -7.21 16.78 -22.69
C ALA A 360 -6.05 16.20 -23.49
N ASP A 361 -6.31 15.80 -24.74
CA ASP A 361 -5.31 15.20 -25.62
C ASP A 361 -4.66 13.93 -25.03
N TRP A 362 -5.42 13.20 -24.20
CA TRP A 362 -4.99 11.97 -23.52
C TRP A 362 -3.83 12.16 -22.52
N VAL A 363 -3.57 13.38 -22.06
CA VAL A 363 -2.42 13.68 -21.20
C VAL A 363 -2.49 12.97 -19.85
N LEU A 364 -3.67 12.90 -19.23
CA LEU A 364 -3.84 12.21 -17.94
C LEU A 364 -3.72 10.69 -18.12
N SER A 365 -4.32 10.16 -19.19
CA SER A 365 -4.23 8.74 -19.55
C SER A 365 -2.78 8.30 -19.82
N GLN A 366 -2.01 9.16 -20.49
CA GLN A 366 -0.60 8.94 -20.78
C GLN A 366 0.23 8.97 -19.50
N ALA A 367 0.03 9.97 -18.64
CA ALA A 367 0.71 10.06 -17.34
C ALA A 367 0.44 8.81 -16.47
N ALA A 368 -0.82 8.36 -16.41
CA ALA A 368 -1.20 7.15 -15.69
C ALA A 368 -0.50 5.90 -16.25
N LYS A 369 -0.42 5.77 -17.58
CA LYS A 369 0.28 4.67 -18.24
C LYS A 369 1.77 4.70 -17.95
N GLU A 370 2.41 5.86 -18.08
CA GLU A 370 3.86 6.03 -17.86
C GLU A 370 4.26 5.69 -16.43
N ALA A 371 3.51 6.16 -15.44
CA ALA A 371 3.72 5.80 -14.03
C ALA A 371 3.64 4.26 -13.84
N SER A 372 2.64 3.61 -14.44
CA SER A 372 2.46 2.15 -14.35
C SER A 372 3.58 1.34 -15.01
N GLU A 373 4.16 1.84 -16.09
CA GLU A 373 5.23 1.17 -16.84
C GLU A 373 6.62 1.48 -16.28
N GLY A 374 6.84 2.71 -15.78
CA GLY A 374 8.09 3.15 -15.16
C GLY A 374 8.49 2.29 -13.96
N ARG A 375 7.53 1.96 -13.09
CA ARG A 375 7.79 1.06 -11.96
C ARG A 375 8.13 -0.36 -12.39
N LYS A 376 7.43 -0.91 -13.40
CA LYS A 376 7.75 -2.24 -13.96
C LYS A 376 9.17 -2.27 -14.53
N ARG A 377 9.59 -1.20 -15.20
CA ARG A 377 10.96 -1.05 -15.72
C ARG A 377 11.99 -1.05 -14.58
N ASN A 378 11.74 -0.30 -13.49
CA ASN A 378 12.66 -0.29 -12.34
C ASN A 378 12.71 -1.64 -11.61
N GLN A 379 11.57 -2.32 -11.45
CA GLN A 379 11.50 -3.65 -10.84
C GLN A 379 12.19 -4.75 -11.67
N THR A 380 12.25 -4.61 -13.01
CA THR A 380 12.89 -5.60 -13.89
C THR A 380 14.36 -5.29 -14.17
N LEU A 381 14.74 -4.03 -14.33
CA LEU A 381 16.13 -3.65 -14.63
C LEU A 381 17.05 -3.76 -13.40
N LEU A 382 16.56 -3.46 -12.20
CA LEU A 382 17.40 -3.45 -10.99
C LEU A 382 17.95 -4.86 -10.64
N PRO A 383 17.14 -5.95 -10.63
CA PRO A 383 17.66 -7.30 -10.39
C PRO A 383 18.63 -7.76 -11.51
N VAL A 384 18.35 -7.41 -12.77
CA VAL A 384 19.22 -7.76 -13.91
C VAL A 384 20.57 -7.04 -13.81
N ALA A 385 20.58 -5.76 -13.44
CA ALA A 385 21.79 -4.99 -13.20
C ALA A 385 22.61 -5.56 -12.02
N ILE A 386 21.95 -5.94 -10.93
CA ILE A 386 22.61 -6.57 -9.77
C ILE A 386 23.18 -7.94 -10.16
N ALA A 387 22.43 -8.77 -10.88
CA ALA A 387 22.87 -10.09 -11.31
C ALA A 387 24.07 -10.02 -12.28
N THR A 388 24.05 -9.07 -13.23
CA THR A 388 25.16 -8.84 -14.16
C THR A 388 26.40 -8.30 -13.46
N ALA A 389 26.26 -7.39 -12.51
CA ALA A 389 27.37 -6.91 -11.69
C ALA A 389 27.98 -8.03 -10.83
N ALA A 390 27.15 -8.87 -10.19
CA ALA A 390 27.61 -10.00 -9.40
C ALA A 390 28.39 -11.03 -10.24
N LEU A 391 27.91 -11.31 -11.46
CA LEU A 391 28.62 -12.18 -12.40
C LEU A 391 29.98 -11.60 -12.82
N GLY A 392 30.04 -10.29 -13.09
CA GLY A 392 31.29 -9.59 -13.39
C GLY A 392 32.30 -9.68 -12.25
N ILE A 393 31.86 -9.51 -11.01
CA ILE A 393 32.69 -9.65 -9.81
C ILE A 393 33.22 -11.08 -9.66
N LEU A 394 32.37 -12.10 -9.85
CA LEU A 394 32.78 -13.50 -9.78
C LEU A 394 33.83 -13.86 -10.84
N LEU A 395 33.66 -13.37 -12.08
CA LEU A 395 34.64 -13.55 -13.15
C LEU A 395 35.97 -12.87 -12.81
N LEU A 396 35.93 -11.66 -12.23
CA LEU A 396 37.13 -10.94 -11.79
C LEU A 396 37.89 -11.70 -10.70
N PHE A 397 37.18 -12.24 -9.70
CA PHE A 397 37.79 -13.10 -8.67
C PHE A 397 38.37 -14.38 -9.27
N GLY A 398 37.69 -15.00 -10.24
CA GLY A 398 38.21 -16.16 -10.97
C GLY A 398 39.51 -15.86 -11.73
N VAL A 399 39.59 -14.71 -12.42
CA VAL A 399 40.79 -14.25 -13.10
C VAL A 399 41.92 -13.95 -12.11
N ILE A 400 41.63 -13.29 -10.98
CA ILE A 400 42.63 -13.02 -9.93
C ILE A 400 43.19 -14.32 -9.35
N PHE A 401 42.33 -15.30 -9.06
CA PHE A 401 42.77 -16.62 -8.57
C PHE A 401 43.58 -17.37 -9.63
N TYR A 402 43.19 -17.31 -10.90
CA TYR A 402 43.95 -17.89 -12.02
C TYR A 402 45.33 -17.24 -12.20
N LEU A 403 45.41 -15.91 -12.14
CA LEU A 403 46.66 -15.15 -12.27
C LEU A 403 47.57 -15.34 -11.03
N ARG A 404 47.01 -15.42 -9.82
CA ARG A 404 47.76 -15.77 -8.59
C ARG A 404 48.23 -17.23 -8.63
N GLY A 405 47.41 -18.15 -9.13
CA GLY A 405 47.78 -19.55 -9.37
C GLY A 405 48.92 -19.70 -10.39
N ARG A 406 48.99 -18.84 -11.41
CA ARG A 406 50.11 -18.79 -12.36
C ARG A 406 51.39 -18.17 -11.80
N ARG A 407 51.32 -17.33 -10.77
CA ARG A 407 52.51 -16.75 -10.09
C ARG A 407 53.14 -17.67 -9.06
N ILE A 408 52.44 -18.74 -8.64
CA ILE A 408 52.94 -19.77 -7.71
C ILE A 408 53.40 -21.00 -8.51
N SER A 409 54.37 -20.78 -9.40
CA SER A 409 55.17 -21.84 -10.05
C SER A 409 56.67 -21.52 -10.08
N ARG A 410 57.11 -20.42 -9.43
CA ARG A 410 58.53 -20.18 -9.14
C ARG A 410 58.68 -19.59 -7.75
N GLY A 411 59.24 -20.37 -6.83
CA GLY A 411 59.72 -19.87 -5.53
C GLY A 411 59.10 -20.53 -4.30
N PHE A 412 59.24 -21.85 -4.15
CA PHE A 412 58.81 -22.60 -2.96
C PHE A 412 59.96 -22.88 -1.96
N LEU A 413 60.91 -21.97 -1.68
CA LEU A 413 61.96 -22.31 -0.70
C LEU A 413 62.66 -21.15 0.03
N GLY A 414 61.95 -20.04 0.32
CA GLY A 414 62.56 -18.88 1.00
C GLY A 414 61.92 -18.44 2.31
N VAL A 415 60.60 -18.62 2.49
CA VAL A 415 59.85 -17.86 3.52
C VAL A 415 59.45 -18.69 4.74
N ILE A 416 59.47 -20.03 4.64
CA ILE A 416 59.04 -20.92 5.73
C ILE A 416 60.09 -21.06 6.85
N LYS A 417 61.34 -20.62 6.64
CA LYS A 417 62.39 -20.64 7.66
C LYS A 417 62.40 -19.43 8.61
N GLY A 418 61.55 -18.42 8.40
CA GLY A 418 61.58 -17.15 9.15
C GLY A 418 60.53 -16.96 10.25
N LEU A 419 59.52 -17.83 10.38
CA LEU A 419 58.37 -17.60 11.29
C LEU A 419 58.21 -18.64 12.40
N ILE A 420 59.20 -19.52 12.59
CA ILE A 420 59.27 -20.44 13.75
C ILE A 420 60.21 -19.83 14.79
N GLN A 421 59.90 -18.65 15.32
CA GLN A 421 60.44 -18.21 16.61
C GLN A 421 59.60 -17.09 17.25
N ARG A 422 58.41 -17.45 17.72
CA ARG A 422 57.96 -17.21 19.10
C ARG A 422 56.52 -17.66 19.26
N SER A 423 56.41 -18.90 19.73
CA SER A 423 55.24 -19.33 20.48
C SER A 423 55.24 -18.58 21.82
N LYS A 424 54.07 -18.07 22.22
CA LYS A 424 53.50 -18.27 23.56
C LYS A 424 52.04 -17.84 23.58
N CYS A 425 51.20 -18.82 23.94
CA CYS A 425 49.88 -18.80 24.61
C CYS A 425 49.01 -17.53 24.55
N GLY A 426 47.69 -17.60 24.39
CA GLY A 426 46.84 -18.76 24.63
C GLY A 426 45.37 -18.46 24.32
N MET A 427 44.61 -19.54 24.33
CA MET A 427 43.16 -19.62 24.17
C MET A 427 42.46 -18.91 25.34
N GLY A 428 41.54 -18.00 25.02
CA GLY A 428 40.74 -17.26 26.00
C GLY A 428 39.49 -16.70 25.34
N SER A 429 38.40 -17.43 25.51
CA SER A 429 37.04 -17.05 25.20
C SER A 429 36.54 -15.92 26.10
N ARG A 430 35.68 -15.05 25.52
CA ARG A 430 34.66 -14.22 26.20
C ARG A 430 35.22 -12.97 26.91
N GLU A 431 34.45 -11.87 26.81
CA GLU A 431 34.75 -10.46 27.18
C GLU A 431 35.56 -9.69 26.11
N SER A 432 35.14 -8.52 25.60
CA SER A 432 34.50 -7.41 26.29
C SER A 432 33.41 -6.70 25.44
N LEU A 433 32.13 -6.92 25.81
CA LEU A 433 31.05 -5.94 25.61
C LEU A 433 30.68 -5.29 26.96
N GLU A 434 31.57 -5.40 27.95
CA GLU A 434 31.36 -5.00 29.35
C GLU A 434 31.99 -3.63 29.69
N SER A 435 32.79 -3.03 28.79
CA SER A 435 33.53 -1.80 29.12
C SER A 435 32.83 -0.48 28.77
N ASP A 436 31.75 -0.50 27.98
CA ASP A 436 31.25 0.72 27.31
C ASP A 436 29.83 1.16 27.72
N THR A 437 29.16 0.51 28.69
CA THR A 437 27.78 0.86 29.08
C THR A 437 27.61 1.04 30.62
N PRO A 438 27.88 2.24 31.16
CA PRO A 438 28.02 2.45 32.62
C PRO A 438 26.76 2.21 33.49
N ASN A 439 25.59 1.84 32.94
CA ASN A 439 24.32 1.77 33.68
C ASN A 439 23.45 0.52 33.41
N LEU A 440 23.91 -0.49 32.67
CA LEU A 440 23.11 -1.68 32.33
C LEU A 440 23.49 -2.90 33.19
N GLN A 441 22.50 -3.55 33.81
CA GLN A 441 22.72 -4.78 34.57
C GLN A 441 22.76 -6.02 33.65
N VAL A 442 23.76 -6.89 33.83
CA VAL A 442 23.79 -8.20 33.18
C VAL A 442 22.99 -9.19 34.03
N PHE A 443 21.93 -9.76 33.45
CA PHE A 443 21.08 -10.75 34.11
C PHE A 443 21.43 -12.16 33.65
N SER A 444 21.49 -13.11 34.59
CA SER A 444 21.65 -14.52 34.23
C SER A 444 20.35 -15.11 33.68
N TYR A 445 20.46 -16.12 32.80
CA TYR A 445 19.28 -16.86 32.31
C TYR A 445 18.48 -17.48 33.47
N ALA A 446 19.16 -17.97 34.51
CA ALA A 446 18.51 -18.58 35.66
C ALA A 446 17.65 -17.56 36.43
N THR A 447 18.15 -16.34 36.62
CA THR A 447 17.42 -15.23 37.25
C THR A 447 16.15 -14.89 36.48
N LEU A 448 16.25 -14.72 35.16
CA LEU A 448 15.09 -14.37 34.33
C LEU A 448 14.08 -15.52 34.21
N LYS A 449 14.56 -16.77 34.15
CA LYS A 449 13.72 -17.95 34.18
C LYS A 449 12.93 -18.04 35.49
N ALA A 450 13.55 -17.76 36.63
CA ALA A 450 12.85 -17.71 37.92
C ALA A 450 11.85 -16.54 37.96
N ALA A 451 12.29 -15.33 37.59
CA ALA A 451 11.48 -14.12 37.64
C ALA A 451 10.21 -14.20 36.78
N THR A 452 10.28 -14.87 35.63
CA THR A 452 9.15 -15.04 34.69
C THR A 452 8.33 -16.30 34.94
N ASN A 453 8.60 -17.04 36.02
CA ASN A 453 8.02 -18.35 36.30
C ASN A 453 8.16 -19.31 35.10
N ASN A 454 9.40 -19.56 34.70
CA ASN A 454 9.78 -20.38 33.56
C ASN A 454 9.17 -19.90 32.22
N PHE A 455 9.13 -18.59 31.99
CA PHE A 455 8.51 -17.98 30.80
C PHE A 455 7.08 -18.47 30.56
N SER A 456 6.30 -18.58 31.65
CA SER A 456 4.93 -19.09 31.60
C SER A 456 4.05 -18.28 30.65
N ALA A 457 3.18 -18.95 29.91
CA ALA A 457 2.20 -18.31 29.05
C ALA A 457 1.29 -17.33 29.81
N LYS A 458 1.05 -17.56 31.12
CA LYS A 458 0.27 -16.64 31.98
C LYS A 458 0.96 -15.29 32.18
N ASN A 459 2.29 -15.25 32.06
CA ASN A 459 3.08 -14.04 32.21
C ASN A 459 3.38 -13.38 30.86
N LYS A 460 2.85 -13.89 29.76
CA LYS A 460 3.10 -13.31 28.43
C LYS A 460 2.32 -12.00 28.29
N LEU A 461 3.04 -10.91 28.01
CA LEU A 461 2.49 -9.57 27.80
C LEU A 461 2.10 -9.33 26.35
N GLY A 462 2.84 -9.92 25.40
CA GLY A 462 2.61 -9.80 23.98
C GLY A 462 3.64 -10.58 23.16
N GLU A 463 3.43 -10.67 21.85
CA GLU A 463 4.40 -11.23 20.90
C GLU A 463 4.26 -10.50 19.57
N GLY A 464 5.39 -10.01 19.04
CA GLY A 464 5.47 -9.37 17.72
C GLY A 464 6.60 -9.97 16.89
N GLY A 465 6.99 -9.31 15.80
CA GLY A 465 8.07 -9.76 14.90
C GLY A 465 9.45 -9.95 15.59
N PHE A 466 9.60 -9.40 16.79
CA PHE A 466 10.84 -9.41 17.58
C PHE A 466 10.87 -10.49 18.66
N GLY A 467 9.79 -11.27 18.80
CA GLY A 467 9.66 -12.35 19.77
C GLY A 467 8.75 -12.01 20.96
N PRO A 468 8.54 -12.98 21.87
CA PRO A 468 7.62 -12.85 22.97
C PRO A 468 8.19 -11.99 24.12
N VAL A 469 7.29 -11.23 24.76
CA VAL A 469 7.58 -10.41 25.95
C VAL A 469 6.86 -10.99 27.16
N TYR A 470 7.57 -11.15 28.27
CA TYR A 470 7.04 -11.72 29.51
C TYR A 470 7.15 -10.75 30.68
N LYS A 471 6.13 -10.69 31.53
CA LYS A 471 6.20 -10.08 32.86
C LYS A 471 7.06 -10.95 33.75
N GLY A 472 7.97 -10.34 34.48
CA GLY A 472 8.76 -10.98 35.52
C GLY A 472 8.73 -10.17 36.82
N LYS A 473 9.03 -10.84 37.92
CA LYS A 473 9.24 -10.20 39.21
C LYS A 473 10.60 -10.65 39.76
N LEU A 474 11.52 -9.72 39.96
CA LEU A 474 12.85 -9.98 40.51
C LEU A 474 12.76 -10.25 42.02
N CYS A 475 13.83 -10.78 42.61
CA CYS A 475 13.89 -11.13 44.05
C CYS A 475 13.77 -9.91 44.98
N ASN A 476 14.05 -8.71 44.47
CA ASN A 476 13.87 -7.41 45.15
C ASN A 476 12.45 -6.84 44.95
N ASP A 477 11.50 -7.68 44.56
CA ASP A 477 10.12 -7.33 44.22
C ASP A 477 9.92 -6.40 43.02
N GLN A 478 10.98 -6.02 42.30
CA GLN A 478 10.88 -5.18 41.12
C GLN A 478 10.20 -5.92 39.96
N GLU A 479 9.12 -5.33 39.44
CA GLU A 479 8.45 -5.82 38.23
C GLU A 479 9.23 -5.41 36.97
N ILE A 480 9.43 -6.36 36.07
CA ILE A 480 10.19 -6.19 34.82
C ILE A 480 9.44 -6.77 33.63
N ALA A 481 9.77 -6.27 32.43
CA ALA A 481 9.37 -6.88 31.17
C ALA A 481 10.59 -7.50 30.48
N VAL A 482 10.52 -8.78 30.13
CA VAL A 482 11.60 -9.56 29.51
C VAL A 482 11.24 -9.86 28.06
N LYS A 483 11.88 -9.18 27.11
CA LYS A 483 11.73 -9.41 25.66
C LYS A 483 12.74 -10.46 25.22
N LYS A 484 12.26 -11.61 24.77
CA LYS A 484 13.10 -12.70 24.25
C LYS A 484 13.23 -12.56 22.74
N LEU A 485 14.46 -12.37 22.25
CA LEU A 485 14.71 -12.17 20.82
C LEU A 485 14.76 -13.51 20.06
N SER A 486 14.27 -13.52 18.83
CA SER A 486 14.20 -14.74 18.00
C SER A 486 15.60 -15.22 17.57
N LYS A 487 15.82 -16.55 17.56
CA LYS A 487 17.13 -17.17 17.29
C LYS A 487 17.56 -17.16 15.82
N ASN A 488 16.63 -16.92 14.88
CA ASN A 488 16.81 -17.30 13.48
C ASN A 488 17.04 -16.12 12.51
N SER A 489 17.44 -14.93 12.97
CA SER A 489 17.73 -13.82 12.06
C SER A 489 19.01 -13.07 12.41
N ASN A 490 19.84 -12.78 11.39
CA ASN A 490 20.95 -11.82 11.50
C ASN A 490 20.46 -10.41 11.87
N GLN A 491 19.18 -10.13 11.62
CA GLN A 491 18.51 -8.88 11.94
C GLN A 491 18.30 -8.70 13.47
N GLY A 492 17.90 -9.75 14.19
CA GLY A 492 17.68 -9.66 15.65
C GLY A 492 18.95 -9.41 16.46
N LEU A 493 20.13 -9.76 15.92
CA LEU A 493 21.42 -9.43 16.54
C LEU A 493 21.75 -7.93 16.43
N GLU A 494 21.52 -7.34 15.25
CA GLU A 494 21.79 -5.92 15.02
C GLU A 494 20.80 -5.04 15.80
N GLU A 495 19.53 -5.45 15.88
CA GLU A 495 18.51 -4.78 16.69
C GLU A 495 18.84 -4.84 18.19
N PHE A 496 19.29 -6.00 18.69
CA PHE A 496 19.78 -6.13 20.06
C PHE A 496 20.93 -5.17 20.36
N LYS A 497 21.93 -5.12 19.48
CA LYS A 497 23.07 -4.20 19.64
C LYS A 497 22.62 -2.74 19.63
N ASN A 498 21.69 -2.38 18.74
CA ASN A 498 21.14 -1.03 18.67
C ASN A 498 20.44 -0.62 19.97
N GLU A 499 19.55 -1.46 20.50
CA GLU A 499 18.83 -1.16 21.74
C GLU A 499 19.79 -1.04 22.94
N VAL A 500 20.74 -1.96 23.07
CA VAL A 500 21.76 -1.90 24.14
C VAL A 500 22.63 -0.63 24.02
N MET A 501 23.09 -0.31 22.82
CA MET A 501 23.93 0.86 22.55
C MET A 501 23.19 2.18 22.83
N LEU A 502 21.93 2.29 22.41
CA LEU A 502 21.12 3.50 22.59
C LEU A 502 20.75 3.71 24.05
N THR A 503 20.51 2.65 24.81
CA THR A 503 20.18 2.76 26.24
C THR A 503 21.31 3.42 27.03
N ALA A 504 22.58 3.17 26.67
CA ALA A 504 23.70 3.82 27.34
C ALA A 504 23.73 5.35 27.16
N ARG A 505 22.93 5.90 26.23
CA ARG A 505 22.96 7.31 25.82
C ARG A 505 21.63 8.03 26.02
N LEU A 506 20.52 7.31 26.16
CA LEU A 506 19.18 7.86 26.22
C LEU A 506 18.59 7.72 27.62
N GLN A 507 18.34 8.85 28.27
CA GLN A 507 17.64 8.92 29.55
C GLN A 507 16.66 10.09 29.52
N HIS A 508 15.38 9.78 29.43
CA HIS A 508 14.31 10.78 29.41
C HIS A 508 13.03 10.16 29.98
N VAL A 509 12.19 10.98 30.64
CA VAL A 509 10.97 10.52 31.31
C VAL A 509 9.99 9.84 30.35
N ASN A 510 9.91 10.33 29.10
CA ASN A 510 9.05 9.77 28.04
C ASN A 510 9.72 8.72 27.13
N LEU A 511 10.85 8.15 27.55
CA LEU A 511 11.47 7.00 26.86
C LEU A 511 11.42 5.77 27.78
N LEU A 512 11.15 4.60 27.21
CA LEU A 512 11.13 3.35 27.96
C LEU A 512 12.55 2.96 28.36
N ARG A 513 12.78 2.79 29.65
CA ARG A 513 14.11 2.45 30.17
C ARG A 513 14.40 0.96 30.05
N VAL A 514 15.53 0.63 29.41
CA VAL A 514 16.13 -0.71 29.50
C VAL A 514 16.94 -0.77 30.80
N LEU A 515 16.65 -1.77 31.63
CA LEU A 515 17.31 -2.03 32.91
C LEU A 515 18.55 -2.90 32.74
N GLY A 516 18.57 -3.75 31.71
CA GLY A 516 19.63 -4.71 31.51
C GLY A 516 19.43 -5.64 30.33
N PHE A 517 20.36 -6.58 30.17
CA PHE A 517 20.30 -7.59 29.12
C PHE A 517 20.82 -8.95 29.60
N CYS A 518 20.52 -10.00 28.83
CA CYS A 518 21.03 -11.35 29.04
C CYS A 518 21.53 -11.92 27.70
N THR A 519 22.71 -12.54 27.73
CA THR A 519 23.32 -13.24 26.58
C THR A 519 23.69 -14.70 26.92
N ASP A 520 23.19 -15.21 28.05
CA ASP A 520 23.46 -16.56 28.52
C ASP A 520 22.83 -17.62 27.60
N ARG A 521 23.52 -18.76 27.45
CA ARG A 521 23.03 -19.93 26.71
C ARG A 521 22.58 -19.63 25.26
N GLU A 522 23.24 -18.66 24.61
CA GLU A 522 22.91 -18.16 23.28
C GLU A 522 21.52 -17.51 23.16
N GLU A 523 20.84 -17.27 24.29
CA GLU A 523 19.58 -16.54 24.34
C GLU A 523 19.88 -15.05 24.51
N LYS A 524 19.32 -14.21 23.63
CA LYS A 524 19.44 -12.75 23.74
C LYS A 524 18.14 -12.20 24.29
N MET A 525 18.20 -11.53 25.43
CA MET A 525 17.03 -10.94 26.07
C MET A 525 17.31 -9.51 26.52
N LEU A 526 16.31 -8.66 26.37
CA LEU A 526 16.31 -7.28 26.88
C LEU A 526 15.32 -7.17 28.04
N ILE A 527 15.73 -6.47 29.09
CA ILE A 527 14.95 -6.28 30.31
C ILE A 527 14.58 -4.81 30.40
N TYR A 528 13.29 -4.52 30.43
CA TYR A 528 12.74 -3.17 30.56
C TYR A 528 12.02 -3.02 31.90
N GLU A 529 11.82 -1.77 32.30
CA GLU A 529 10.81 -1.46 33.31
C GLU A 529 9.41 -1.90 32.85
N TYR A 530 8.63 -2.43 33.79
CA TYR A 530 7.28 -2.89 33.48
C TYR A 530 6.30 -1.72 33.34
N MET A 531 5.48 -1.75 32.29
CA MET A 531 4.47 -0.72 31.99
C MET A 531 3.07 -1.24 32.30
N PRO A 532 2.46 -0.87 33.45
CA PRO A 532 1.16 -1.38 33.86
C PRO A 532 0.01 -0.85 32.98
N GLY A 533 0.17 0.35 32.42
CA GLY A 533 -0.77 0.98 31.51
C GLY A 533 -0.74 0.42 30.09
N LYS A 534 0.05 -0.63 29.80
CA LYS A 534 0.13 -1.29 28.48
C LYS A 534 0.46 -0.32 27.35
N SER A 535 0.22 -0.74 26.10
CA SER A 535 0.49 0.06 24.90
C SER A 535 -0.71 0.95 24.54
N LEU A 536 -0.47 2.05 23.84
CA LEU A 536 -1.50 3.02 23.48
C LEU A 536 -2.52 2.43 22.48
N ASP A 537 -2.09 1.56 21.57
CA ASP A 537 -2.95 0.85 20.62
C ASP A 537 -4.01 -0.03 21.32
N PHE A 538 -3.68 -0.58 22.49
CA PHE A 538 -4.58 -1.36 23.34
C PHE A 538 -5.83 -0.56 23.74
N TYR A 539 -5.72 0.77 23.83
CA TYR A 539 -6.85 1.65 24.13
C TYR A 539 -7.41 2.28 22.86
N LEU A 540 -6.57 2.82 21.98
CA LEU A 540 -7.00 3.59 20.81
C LEU A 540 -7.89 2.79 19.85
N PHE A 541 -7.57 1.51 19.65
CA PHE A 541 -8.27 0.68 18.66
C PHE A 541 -9.33 -0.25 19.26
N ASP A 542 -9.49 -0.27 20.59
CA ASP A 542 -10.54 -1.02 21.25
C ASP A 542 -11.79 -0.12 21.43
N PRO A 543 -12.98 -0.54 20.93
CA PRO A 543 -14.20 0.26 20.94
C PRO A 543 -14.65 0.72 22.34
N VAL A 544 -14.32 -0.04 23.37
CA VAL A 544 -14.70 0.22 24.77
C VAL A 544 -13.58 0.95 25.49
N ARG A 545 -12.33 0.49 25.33
CA ARG A 545 -11.21 1.05 26.10
C ARG A 545 -10.79 2.44 25.63
N ARG A 546 -11.13 2.85 24.40
CA ARG A 546 -10.86 4.21 23.89
C ARG A 546 -11.49 5.32 24.75
N TYR A 547 -12.53 5.00 25.52
CA TYR A 547 -13.19 5.93 26.44
C TYR A 547 -12.39 6.15 27.74
N TYR A 548 -11.41 5.30 28.06
CA TYR A 548 -10.47 5.58 29.17
C TYR A 548 -9.51 6.72 28.83
N LEU A 549 -9.30 7.00 27.54
CA LEU A 549 -8.54 8.13 27.02
C LEU A 549 -9.47 9.33 26.81
N ASP A 550 -9.79 10.03 27.90
CA ASP A 550 -10.41 11.36 27.82
C ASP A 550 -9.46 12.38 27.16
N TRP A 551 -9.98 13.58 26.91
CA TRP A 551 -9.24 14.61 26.19
C TRP A 551 -7.96 15.03 26.91
N ASP A 552 -8.00 15.15 28.24
CA ASP A 552 -6.86 15.56 29.05
C ASP A 552 -5.73 14.52 28.99
N LYS A 553 -6.06 13.22 29.12
CA LYS A 553 -5.08 12.14 28.94
C LYS A 553 -4.50 12.12 27.53
N ARG A 554 -5.32 12.38 26.50
CA ARG A 554 -4.82 12.46 25.12
C ARG A 554 -3.83 13.59 24.95
N LEU A 555 -4.11 14.77 25.49
CA LEU A 555 -3.19 15.90 25.47
C LEU A 555 -1.89 15.57 26.21
N GLN A 556 -1.95 14.99 27.41
CA GLN A 556 -0.78 14.54 28.17
C GLN A 556 0.06 13.54 27.37
N ILE A 557 -0.58 12.60 26.67
CA ILE A 557 0.09 11.62 25.81
C ILE A 557 0.76 12.30 24.61
N ILE A 558 0.07 13.21 23.92
CA ILE A 558 0.63 13.94 22.77
C ILE A 558 1.84 14.76 23.20
N GLU A 559 1.71 15.50 24.31
CA GLU A 559 2.78 16.32 24.85
C GLU A 559 3.99 15.47 25.23
N GLY A 560 3.79 14.39 25.99
CA GLY A 560 4.89 13.52 26.41
C GLY A 560 5.59 12.81 25.24
N VAL A 561 4.84 12.37 24.22
CA VAL A 561 5.45 11.79 23.00
C VAL A 561 6.27 12.86 22.27
N THR A 562 5.74 14.08 22.14
CA THR A 562 6.43 15.20 21.48
C THR A 562 7.71 15.57 22.22
N GLN A 563 7.67 15.64 23.55
CA GLN A 563 8.86 15.88 24.39
C GLN A 563 9.90 14.76 24.23
N GLY A 564 9.46 13.50 24.20
CA GLY A 564 10.34 12.35 23.93
C GLY A 564 11.03 12.43 22.57
N LEU A 565 10.30 12.81 21.51
CA LEU A 565 10.87 12.99 20.18
C LEU A 565 11.83 14.18 20.09
N LEU A 566 11.44 15.31 20.68
CA LEU A 566 12.27 16.51 20.74
C LEU A 566 13.60 16.22 21.46
N TYR A 567 13.56 15.44 22.54
CA TYR A 567 14.76 15.00 23.22
C TYR A 567 15.67 14.16 22.31
N LEU A 568 15.12 13.21 21.55
CA LEU A 568 15.88 12.37 20.62
C LEU A 568 16.54 13.19 19.50
N GLN A 569 15.85 14.22 18.99
CA GLN A 569 16.31 14.99 17.84
C GLN A 569 17.30 16.09 18.23
N GLU A 570 16.99 16.87 19.28
CA GLU A 570 17.68 18.13 19.59
C GLU A 570 18.56 18.05 20.85
N TYR A 571 18.05 17.45 21.92
CA TYR A 571 18.67 17.54 23.25
C TYR A 571 19.59 16.39 23.62
N SER A 572 19.56 15.28 22.87
CA SER A 572 20.53 14.21 23.04
C SER A 572 21.87 14.56 22.38
N ASN A 573 22.94 13.84 22.73
CA ASN A 573 24.31 14.10 22.23
C ASN A 573 24.47 13.83 20.72
N CYS A 574 23.47 13.22 20.09
CA CYS A 574 23.44 12.84 18.68
C CYS A 574 21.99 12.79 18.21
N THR A 575 21.67 13.27 17.03
CA THR A 575 20.29 13.22 16.52
C THR A 575 19.88 11.76 16.31
N ILE A 576 18.81 11.33 16.96
CA ILE A 576 18.32 9.95 16.90
C ILE A 576 16.96 9.92 16.22
N VAL A 577 16.84 9.15 15.14
CA VAL A 577 15.58 8.94 14.43
C VAL A 577 15.06 7.54 14.75
N HIS A 578 13.87 7.46 15.36
CA HIS A 578 13.28 6.20 15.84
C HIS A 578 12.96 5.20 14.70
N ARG A 579 12.42 5.70 13.58
CA ARG A 579 12.01 4.95 12.36
C ARG A 579 10.88 3.92 12.52
N ASP A 580 10.45 3.60 13.75
CA ASP A 580 9.26 2.76 13.99
C ASP A 580 8.29 3.36 15.02
N LEU A 581 7.99 4.66 14.90
CA LEU A 581 7.04 5.31 15.81
C LEU A 581 5.60 4.95 15.40
N LYS A 582 4.86 4.30 16.32
CA LYS A 582 3.47 3.85 16.13
C LYS A 582 2.81 3.61 17.49
N ALA A 583 1.48 3.55 17.54
CA ALA A 583 0.72 3.43 18.79
C ALA A 583 1.10 2.19 19.65
N CYS A 584 1.46 1.05 19.03
CA CYS A 584 1.90 -0.13 19.79
C CYS A 584 3.30 0.02 20.43
N ASN A 585 4.09 1.00 19.98
CA ASN A 585 5.40 1.33 20.53
C ASN A 585 5.36 2.49 21.54
N ILE A 586 4.17 3.03 21.84
CA ILE A 586 3.95 3.98 22.93
C ILE A 586 3.36 3.20 24.11
N LEU A 587 4.15 3.02 25.18
CA LEU A 587 3.69 2.38 26.40
C LEU A 587 3.27 3.41 27.44
N LEU A 588 2.38 3.04 28.36
CA LEU A 588 1.83 3.90 29.39
C LEU A 588 2.21 3.37 30.77
N ASP A 589 2.65 4.25 31.65
CA ASP A 589 2.88 3.93 33.06
C ASP A 589 1.58 3.97 33.88
N SER A 590 1.69 3.87 35.22
CA SER A 590 0.53 3.92 36.12
C SER A 590 -0.17 5.29 36.18
N GLU A 591 0.50 6.34 35.74
CA GLU A 591 0.04 7.73 35.75
C GLU A 591 -0.36 8.21 34.34
N TRP A 592 -0.46 7.28 33.37
CA TRP A 592 -0.78 7.55 31.97
C TRP A 592 0.27 8.37 31.21
N ASN A 593 1.50 8.47 31.73
CA ASN A 593 2.58 9.11 30.99
C ASN A 593 3.06 8.20 29.85
N PRO A 594 3.27 8.75 28.63
CA PRO A 594 3.74 7.96 27.50
C PRO A 594 5.24 7.72 27.58
N LYS A 595 5.65 6.50 27.19
CA LYS A 595 7.04 6.08 27.00
C LYS A 595 7.23 5.45 25.63
N ILE A 596 8.07 6.09 24.82
CA ILE A 596 8.46 5.59 23.50
C ILE A 596 9.37 4.37 23.68
N SER A 597 9.09 3.30 22.94
CA SER A 597 9.79 2.01 23.03
C SER A 597 10.14 1.46 21.64
N ASP A 598 10.96 0.40 21.62
CA ASP A 598 11.36 -0.36 20.41
C ASP A 598 12.32 0.37 19.46
N PHE A 599 13.51 0.69 19.98
CA PHE A 599 14.60 1.36 19.26
C PHE A 599 15.44 0.42 18.38
N GLY A 600 15.03 -0.82 18.16
CA GLY A 600 15.83 -1.83 17.45
C GLY A 600 16.26 -1.39 16.05
N ILE A 601 15.45 -0.55 15.39
CA ILE A 601 15.76 0.04 14.09
C ILE A 601 16.04 1.53 14.15
N ALA A 602 16.32 2.13 15.31
CA ALA A 602 16.66 3.56 15.36
C ALA A 602 18.02 3.85 14.66
N ARG A 603 18.22 5.08 14.19
CA ARG A 603 19.48 5.56 13.58
C ARG A 603 20.05 6.70 14.40
N ILE A 604 21.37 6.69 14.57
CA ILE A 604 22.14 7.76 15.19
C ILE A 604 22.82 8.57 14.09
N PHE A 605 22.67 9.89 14.15
CA PHE A 605 23.33 10.87 13.29
C PHE A 605 24.21 11.77 14.14
N ARG A 606 25.37 12.19 13.61
CA ARG A 606 26.15 13.27 14.23
C ARG A 606 25.42 14.59 13.96
N LYS A 607 25.39 15.53 14.92
CA LYS A 607 24.65 16.81 14.81
C LYS A 607 24.98 17.67 13.56
N ASN A 608 26.05 17.35 12.83
CA ASN A 608 26.50 18.08 11.62
C ASN A 608 26.37 17.26 10.32
N GLU A 609 25.78 16.07 10.34
CA GLU A 609 25.51 15.27 9.14
C GLU A 609 24.03 15.44 8.74
N LEU A 610 23.78 16.23 7.69
CA LEU A 610 22.43 16.54 7.18
C LEU A 610 21.85 15.43 6.28
N GLU A 611 22.68 14.50 5.80
CA GLU A 611 22.25 13.42 4.90
C GLU A 611 23.03 12.12 5.19
N ALA A 612 22.31 11.00 5.25
CA ALA A 612 22.91 9.67 5.23
C ALA A 612 22.20 8.75 4.23
N ASN A 613 22.98 8.14 3.34
CA ASN A 613 22.46 7.24 2.31
C ASN A 613 22.14 5.87 2.94
N THR A 614 20.87 5.45 2.90
CA THR A 614 20.46 4.17 3.50
C THR A 614 20.13 3.13 2.42
N GLY A 615 20.96 2.09 2.31
CA GLY A 615 20.77 1.01 1.32
C GLY A 615 19.65 -0.01 1.63
N ARG A 616 18.79 0.26 2.62
CA ARG A 616 17.70 -0.65 3.05
C ARG A 616 16.56 0.14 3.70
N ILE A 617 15.35 0.00 3.14
CA ILE A 617 14.08 0.51 3.70
C ILE A 617 13.71 -0.33 4.92
N VAL A 618 13.44 0.30 6.07
CA VAL A 618 13.03 -0.35 7.33
C VAL A 618 12.00 0.53 8.05
N GLY A 619 11.01 -0.08 8.72
CA GLY A 619 9.90 0.59 9.40
C GLY A 619 8.56 -0.14 9.16
N THR A 620 7.52 0.18 9.94
CA THR A 620 6.16 -0.36 9.73
C THR A 620 5.50 0.31 8.51
N SER A 621 5.09 -0.48 7.53
CA SER A 621 4.40 -0.03 6.31
C SER A 621 3.13 0.77 6.64
N GLY A 622 3.17 2.09 6.45
CA GLY A 622 2.07 3.02 6.72
C GLY A 622 2.44 4.25 7.56
N TRP A 623 3.59 4.25 8.24
CA TRP A 623 4.04 5.35 9.13
C TRP A 623 5.26 6.13 8.61
N PHE A 624 5.63 5.95 7.33
CA PHE A 624 6.83 6.54 6.73
C PHE A 624 6.85 8.09 6.63
N LEU A 625 5.76 8.78 7.02
CA LEU A 625 5.58 10.21 6.73
C LEU A 625 5.89 11.17 7.89
N LEU A 626 6.35 10.70 9.06
CA LEU A 626 6.60 11.61 10.20
C LEU A 626 8.07 11.81 10.59
N ASN A 627 9.03 11.21 9.89
CA ASN A 627 10.46 11.41 10.18
C ASN A 627 11.34 11.11 8.95
N THR A 628 11.13 11.84 7.86
CA THR A 628 12.12 12.00 6.79
C THR A 628 12.69 13.40 6.83
#